data_AF-A0A1Q3N9L7-F1
#
_entry.id   AF-A0A1Q3N9L7-F1
#
_cell.length_a   1.000
_cell.length_b   1.000
_cell.length_c   1.000
_cell.angle_alpha   90.00
_cell.angle_beta   90.00
_cell.angle_gamma   90.00
#
_symmetry.space_group_name_H-M   'P 1'
#
loop_
_entity.id
_entity.type
_entity.pdbx_description
1 polymer ?
#
loop_
_entity_poly.entity_id
_entity_poly.type
_entity_poly.pdbx_seq_one_letter_code
_entity_poly.pdbx_strand_id
1 'polypeptide(L)'
;MPHKLILQQLQQQGRIVEVQACEKLQRFEQEQQGLFCLQQREMGYLNTYDQLFRLITMWLLQQGYDLTNHQPHQVLKAVCRIHCPEQVIESVVQHRHELKKGLITEVSKTAWHDLQQYHQYFMQILQACNSR
;
A
#
# COMPACT_ATOMS: atom_id res chain seq x y z
N MET A 1 -17.77 9.33 6.39
CA MET A 1 -16.41 8.82 6.14
C MET A 1 -16.37 8.20 4.74
N PRO A 2 -15.86 8.91 3.71
CA PRO A 2 -15.90 8.46 2.32
C PRO A 2 -15.18 7.13 2.08
N HIS A 3 -14.20 6.78 2.92
CA HIS A 3 -13.48 5.50 2.81
C HIS A 3 -14.34 4.26 3.07
N LYS A 4 -15.40 4.35 3.89
CA LYS A 4 -16.23 3.19 4.27
C LYS A 4 -16.96 2.57 3.06
N LEU A 5 -17.46 3.40 2.16
CA LEU A 5 -18.14 2.93 0.93
C LEU A 5 -17.17 2.21 -0.01
N ILE A 6 -15.95 2.74 -0.15
CA ILE A 6 -14.94 2.14 -1.03
C ILE A 6 -14.45 0.81 -0.45
N LEU A 7 -14.23 0.72 0.87
CA LEU A 7 -13.88 -0.55 1.51
C LEU A 7 -14.99 -1.59 1.36
N GLN A 8 -16.26 -1.21 1.54
CA GLN A 8 -17.39 -2.11 1.29
C GLN A 8 -17.43 -2.61 -0.16
N GLN A 9 -17.17 -1.72 -1.13
CA GLN A 9 -17.11 -2.12 -2.54
C GLN A 9 -15.97 -3.10 -2.81
N LEU A 10 -14.78 -2.86 -2.25
CA LEU A 10 -13.63 -3.76 -2.37
C LEU A 10 -13.91 -5.13 -1.72
N GLN A 11 -14.62 -5.16 -0.60
CA GLN A 11 -15.04 -6.39 0.07
C GLN A 11 -16.06 -7.17 -0.78
N GLN A 12 -17.07 -6.49 -1.32
CA GLN A 12 -18.06 -7.11 -2.23
C GLN A 12 -17.41 -7.68 -3.50
N GLN A 13 -16.33 -7.07 -3.97
CA GLN A 13 -15.52 -7.56 -5.08
C GLN A 13 -14.57 -8.70 -4.70
N GLY A 14 -14.56 -9.14 -3.43
CA GLY A 14 -13.68 -10.19 -2.93
C GLY A 14 -12.20 -9.81 -2.91
N ARG A 15 -11.88 -8.51 -2.96
CA ARG A 15 -10.49 -8.01 -3.00
C ARG A 15 -9.89 -7.84 -1.61
N ILE A 16 -10.73 -7.53 -0.63
CA ILE A 16 -10.40 -7.51 0.80
C ILE A 16 -11.39 -8.38 1.57
N VAL A 17 -10.97 -8.84 2.74
CA VAL A 17 -11.76 -9.69 3.64
C VAL A 17 -11.69 -9.14 5.06
N GLU A 18 -12.76 -9.27 5.83
CA GLU A 18 -12.73 -8.90 7.24
C GLU A 18 -11.75 -9.79 8.01
N VAL A 19 -10.87 -9.17 8.79
CA VAL A 19 -9.92 -9.90 9.63
C VAL A 19 -10.53 -10.10 11.02
N GLN A 20 -10.41 -11.31 11.57
CA GLN A 20 -10.84 -11.56 12.93
C GLN A 20 -9.95 -10.79 13.91
N ALA A 21 -10.53 -10.33 15.03
CA ALA A 21 -9.78 -9.55 16.03
C ALA A 21 -8.56 -10.30 16.57
N CYS A 22 -8.64 -11.64 16.70
CA CYS A 22 -7.53 -12.49 17.13
C CYS A 22 -6.40 -12.60 16.09
N GLU A 23 -6.71 -12.52 14.79
CA GLU A 23 -5.74 -12.65 13.70
C GLU A 23 -5.12 -11.30 13.32
N LYS A 24 -5.83 -10.19 13.60
CA LYS A 24 -5.42 -8.83 13.25
C LYS A 24 -4.03 -8.47 13.76
N LEU A 25 -3.74 -8.75 15.04
CA LEU A 25 -2.45 -8.41 15.64
C LEU A 25 -1.32 -9.18 14.97
N GLN A 26 -1.49 -10.50 14.82
CA GLN A 26 -0.49 -11.36 14.18
C GLN A 26 -0.22 -10.95 12.74
N ARG A 27 -1.26 -10.66 11.95
CA ARG A 27 -1.09 -10.16 10.58
C ARG A 27 -0.38 -8.81 10.55
N PHE A 28 -0.72 -7.91 11.48
CA PHE A 28 -0.05 -6.60 11.56
C PHE A 28 1.44 -6.73 11.86
N GLU A 29 1.82 -7.58 12.81
CA GLU A 29 3.23 -7.86 13.15
C GLU A 29 3.99 -8.48 11.97
N GLN A 30 3.36 -9.38 11.20
CA GLN A 30 3.96 -9.95 9.99
C GLN A 30 4.24 -8.87 8.94
N GLU A 31 3.29 -7.96 8.70
CA GLU A 31 3.48 -6.87 7.75
C GLU A 31 4.55 -5.87 8.25
N GLN A 32 4.61 -5.60 9.55
CA GLN A 32 5.62 -4.75 10.17
C GLN A 32 7.03 -5.35 10.06
N GLN A 33 7.18 -6.65 10.33
CA GLN A 33 8.44 -7.36 10.16
C GLN A 33 8.87 -7.37 8.67
N GLY A 34 7.91 -7.58 7.77
CA GLY A 34 8.15 -7.50 6.33
C GLY A 34 8.63 -6.12 5.89
N LEU A 35 8.02 -5.05 6.41
CA LEU A 35 8.45 -3.68 6.18
C LEU A 35 9.87 -3.43 6.71
N PHE A 36 10.17 -3.86 7.94
CA PHE A 36 11.49 -3.72 8.52
C PHE A 36 12.57 -4.37 7.64
N CYS A 37 12.32 -5.60 7.18
CA CYS A 37 13.24 -6.29 6.26
C CYS A 37 13.45 -5.55 4.93
N LEU A 38 12.42 -4.89 4.39
CA LEU A 38 12.54 -4.09 3.16
C LEU A 38 13.35 -2.80 3.38
N GLN A 39 13.23 -2.19 4.56
CA GLN A 39 13.98 -0.98 4.93
C GLN A 39 15.48 -1.22 5.12
N GLN A 40 15.90 -2.47 5.39
CA GLN A 40 17.32 -2.84 5.45
C GLN A 40 17.96 -3.05 4.07
N ARG A 41 17.17 -3.10 3.00
CA ARG A 41 17.66 -3.27 1.62
C ARG A 41 18.00 -1.93 0.99
N GLU A 42 18.79 -1.98 -0.08
CA GLU A 42 19.07 -0.80 -0.89
C GLU A 42 17.76 -0.12 -1.34
N MET A 43 17.74 1.21 -1.23
CA MET A 43 16.60 2.00 -1.66
C MET A 43 16.54 2.04 -3.18
N GLY A 44 15.45 1.53 -3.72
CA GLY A 44 15.18 1.47 -5.16
C GLY A 44 13.68 1.43 -5.41
N TYR A 45 13.25 1.64 -6.65
CA TYR A 45 11.85 1.98 -6.93
C TYR A 45 10.93 0.82 -6.59
N LEU A 46 11.37 -0.38 -6.95
CA LEU A 46 10.67 -1.63 -6.63
C LEU A 46 10.61 -1.86 -5.12
N ASN A 47 11.71 -1.61 -4.39
CA ASN A 47 11.74 -1.77 -2.94
C ASN A 47 10.79 -0.76 -2.25
N THR A 48 10.85 0.52 -2.63
CA THR A 48 9.96 1.56 -2.09
C THR A 48 8.48 1.30 -2.43
N TYR A 49 8.19 0.76 -3.62
CA TYR A 49 6.84 0.34 -3.99
C TYR A 49 6.36 -0.83 -3.13
N ASP A 50 7.21 -1.84 -2.90
CA ASP A 50 6.86 -2.97 -2.04
C ASP A 50 6.66 -2.51 -0.58
N GLN A 51 7.44 -1.53 -0.10
CA GLN A 51 7.21 -0.88 1.19
C GLN A 51 5.85 -0.16 1.25
N LEU A 52 5.50 0.63 0.23
CA LEU A 52 4.17 1.26 0.12
C LEU A 52 3.04 0.23 0.20
N PHE A 53 3.21 -0.91 -0.48
CA PHE A 53 2.23 -1.99 -0.44
C PHE A 53 2.02 -2.54 0.98
N ARG A 54 3.10 -2.75 1.75
CA ARG A 54 3.04 -3.18 3.16
C ARG A 54 2.37 -2.13 4.04
N LEU A 55 2.68 -0.84 3.84
CA LEU A 55 2.07 0.25 4.59
C LEU A 55 0.55 0.31 4.38
N ILE A 56 0.09 0.20 3.13
CA ILE A 56 -1.34 0.14 2.81
C ILE A 56 -2.01 -1.09 3.44
N THR A 57 -1.33 -2.23 3.43
CA THR A 57 -1.83 -3.47 4.07
C THR A 57 -2.02 -3.27 5.57
N MET A 58 -1.03 -2.68 6.26
CA MET A 58 -1.15 -2.35 7.69
C MET A 58 -2.28 -1.35 7.96
N TRP A 59 -2.49 -0.37 7.08
CA TRP A 59 -3.62 0.55 7.21
C TRP A 59 -4.96 -0.17 7.06
N LEU A 60 -5.10 -1.08 6.09
CA LEU A 60 -6.30 -1.92 5.93
C LEU A 60 -6.56 -2.75 7.18
N LEU A 61 -5.53 -3.35 7.76
CA LEU A 61 -5.63 -4.13 9.01
C LEU A 61 -6.14 -3.24 10.16
N GLN A 62 -5.68 -1.99 10.27
CA GLN A 62 -6.24 -1.03 11.24
C GLN A 62 -7.74 -0.79 11.02
N GLN A 63 -8.21 -0.77 9.76
CA GLN A 63 -9.63 -0.67 9.40
C GLN A 63 -10.43 -1.98 9.59
N GLY A 64 -9.78 -3.09 9.93
CA GLY A 64 -10.42 -4.40 10.13
C GLY A 64 -10.50 -5.27 8.88
N TYR A 65 -9.69 -4.97 7.85
CA TYR A 65 -9.64 -5.77 6.62
C TYR A 65 -8.23 -6.28 6.33
N ASP A 66 -8.12 -7.44 5.71
CA ASP A 66 -6.89 -7.95 5.10
C ASP A 66 -7.04 -8.02 3.58
N LEU A 67 -5.90 -8.00 2.88
CA LEU A 67 -5.85 -8.19 1.44
C LEU A 67 -6.05 -9.64 1.08
N THR A 68 -6.78 -9.87 -0.01
CA THR A 68 -6.78 -11.17 -0.69
C THR A 68 -5.75 -11.18 -1.82
N ASN A 69 -5.53 -12.36 -2.40
CA ASN A 69 -4.74 -12.50 -3.63
C ASN A 69 -5.47 -11.99 -4.88
N HIS A 70 -6.75 -11.60 -4.79
CA HIS A 70 -7.54 -11.16 -5.92
C HIS A 70 -7.29 -9.68 -6.26
N GLN A 71 -6.48 -9.44 -7.29
CA GLN A 71 -6.16 -8.11 -7.83
C GLN A 71 -5.62 -7.10 -6.78
N PRO A 72 -4.55 -7.44 -6.02
CA PRO A 72 -4.00 -6.61 -4.94
C PRO A 72 -3.66 -5.17 -5.34
N HIS A 73 -3.17 -4.96 -6.57
CA HIS A 73 -2.87 -3.61 -7.07
C HIS A 73 -4.12 -2.74 -7.26
N GLN A 74 -5.31 -3.32 -7.47
CA GLN A 74 -6.55 -2.55 -7.54
C GLN A 74 -6.93 -2.01 -6.17
N VAL A 75 -6.67 -2.77 -5.10
CA VAL A 75 -6.85 -2.30 -3.72
C VAL A 75 -5.89 -1.15 -3.43
N LEU A 76 -4.60 -1.32 -3.74
CA LEU A 76 -3.61 -0.25 -3.57
C LEU A 76 -4.05 1.05 -4.24
N LYS A 77 -4.47 0.98 -5.51
CA LYS A 77 -4.94 2.18 -6.23
C LYS A 77 -6.17 2.80 -5.58
N ALA A 78 -7.14 1.99 -5.16
CA ALA A 78 -8.33 2.48 -4.49
C ALA A 78 -7.99 3.19 -3.18
N VAL A 79 -7.13 2.60 -2.35
CA VAL A 79 -6.70 3.19 -1.07
C VAL A 79 -5.89 4.46 -1.29
N CYS A 80 -4.94 4.49 -2.23
CA CYS A 80 -4.22 5.71 -2.59
C CYS A 80 -5.17 6.84 -3.03
N ARG A 81 -6.19 6.56 -3.85
CA ARG A 81 -7.17 7.56 -4.32
C ARG A 81 -8.06 8.10 -3.19
N ILE A 82 -8.33 7.31 -2.14
CA ILE A 82 -9.07 7.78 -0.96
C ILE A 82 -8.29 8.90 -0.26
N HIS A 83 -6.98 8.73 -0.15
CA HIS A 83 -6.11 9.55 0.69
C HIS A 83 -5.43 10.69 -0.08
N CYS A 84 -5.16 10.49 -1.36
CA CYS A 84 -4.46 11.41 -2.25
C CYS A 84 -5.23 11.52 -3.58
N PRO A 85 -6.47 12.08 -3.59
CA PRO A 85 -7.33 12.09 -4.78
C PRO A 85 -6.77 12.90 -5.95
N GLU A 86 -5.89 13.86 -5.66
CA GLU A 86 -5.25 14.71 -6.67
C GLU A 86 -4.04 14.05 -7.34
N GLN A 87 -3.55 12.92 -6.79
CA GLN A 87 -2.38 12.21 -7.30
C GLN A 87 -2.79 11.04 -8.21
N VAL A 88 -1.95 10.77 -9.22
CA VAL A 88 -2.21 9.71 -10.23
C VAL A 88 -1.44 8.44 -9.88
N ILE A 89 -2.06 7.54 -9.13
CA ILE A 89 -1.43 6.28 -8.70
C ILE A 89 -1.20 5.30 -9.87
N GLU A 90 -1.93 5.44 -10.97
CA GLU A 90 -1.82 4.58 -12.15
C GLU A 90 -0.41 4.56 -12.73
N SER A 91 0.23 5.73 -12.82
CA SER A 91 1.58 5.87 -13.35
C SER A 91 2.58 5.13 -12.47
N VAL A 92 2.45 5.23 -11.14
CA VAL A 92 3.32 4.53 -10.17
C VAL A 92 3.25 3.02 -10.34
N VAL A 93 2.02 2.48 -10.45
CA VAL A 93 1.81 1.04 -10.67
C VAL A 93 2.35 0.61 -12.04
N GLN A 94 2.17 1.42 -13.07
CA GLN A 94 2.67 1.15 -14.42
C GLN A 94 4.20 1.09 -14.46
N HIS A 95 4.90 2.10 -13.93
CA HIS A 95 6.36 2.12 -13.86
C HIS A 95 6.92 0.92 -13.09
N ARG A 96 6.25 0.49 -12.01
CA ARG A 96 6.62 -0.72 -11.26
C ARG A 96 6.49 -1.99 -12.10
N HIS A 97 5.52 -2.06 -13.01
CA HIS A 97 5.37 -3.20 -13.91
C HIS A 97 6.44 -3.18 -15.02
N GLU A 98 6.74 -2.00 -15.58
CA GLU A 98 7.75 -1.81 -16.62
C GLU A 98 9.15 -2.16 -16.10
N LEU A 99 9.53 -1.65 -14.93
CA LEU A 99 10.81 -1.99 -14.27
C LEU A 99 10.92 -3.49 -14.01
N LYS A 100 9.89 -4.12 -13.42
CA LYS A 100 9.94 -5.56 -13.10
C LYS A 100 10.02 -6.44 -14.36
N LYS A 101 9.46 -5.99 -15.48
CA LYS A 101 9.54 -6.68 -16.77
C LYS A 101 10.80 -6.37 -17.54
N GLY A 102 11.67 -5.47 -17.05
CA GLY A 102 12.85 -5.01 -17.76
C GLY A 102 12.56 -4.17 -19.01
N LEU A 103 11.35 -3.59 -19.11
CA LEU A 103 10.97 -2.72 -20.22
C LEU A 103 11.63 -1.34 -20.11
N ILE A 104 11.93 -0.93 -18.87
CA ILE A 104 12.73 0.25 -18.53
C ILE A 104 13.77 -0.17 -17.50
N THR A 105 14.92 0.50 -17.48
CA THR A 105 16.00 0.28 -16.51
C THR A 105 15.95 1.26 -15.34
N GLU A 106 15.32 2.41 -15.54
CA GLU A 106 15.18 3.47 -14.56
C GLU A 106 13.82 4.17 -14.69
N VAL A 107 13.42 4.88 -13.65
CA VAL A 107 12.24 5.74 -13.64
C VAL A 107 12.66 7.20 -13.62
N SER A 108 11.80 8.07 -14.16
CA SER A 108 12.04 9.51 -14.08
C SER A 108 12.06 10.00 -12.63
N LYS A 109 12.75 11.13 -12.39
CA LYS A 109 12.77 11.78 -11.07
C LYS A 109 11.37 12.14 -10.57
N THR A 110 10.47 12.52 -11.47
CA THR A 110 9.06 12.79 -11.15
C THR A 110 8.35 11.53 -10.68
N ALA A 111 8.48 10.42 -11.41
CA ALA A 111 7.86 9.15 -11.01
C ALA A 111 8.40 8.64 -9.67
N TRP A 112 9.70 8.85 -9.40
CA TRP A 112 10.31 8.57 -8.11
C TRP A 112 9.70 9.42 -7.00
N HIS A 113 9.56 10.73 -7.22
CA HIS A 113 8.98 11.66 -6.27
C HIS A 113 7.53 11.30 -5.93
N ASP A 114 6.70 10.99 -6.94
CA ASP A 114 5.30 10.59 -6.74
C ASP A 114 5.20 9.37 -5.82
N LEU A 115 6.01 8.34 -6.04
CA LEU A 115 6.04 7.16 -5.18
C LEU A 115 6.47 7.52 -3.74
N GLN A 116 7.46 8.39 -3.58
CA GLN A 116 7.92 8.84 -2.26
C GLN A 116 6.82 9.59 -1.50
N GLN A 117 6.00 10.39 -2.17
CA GLN A 117 4.89 11.10 -1.55
C GLN A 117 3.87 10.14 -0.94
N TYR A 118 3.43 9.12 -1.69
CA TYR A 118 2.54 8.08 -1.15
C TYR A 118 3.19 7.35 0.04
N HIS A 119 4.45 6.94 -0.11
CA HIS A 119 5.16 6.23 0.95
C HIS A 119 5.23 7.07 2.24
N GLN A 120 5.63 8.34 2.14
CA GLN A 120 5.70 9.27 3.27
C GLN A 120 4.34 9.50 3.91
N TYR A 121 3.29 9.67 3.11
CA TYR A 121 1.93 9.82 3.60
C TYR A 121 1.50 8.61 4.44
N PHE A 122 1.63 7.39 3.91
CA PHE A 122 1.20 6.19 4.63
C PHE A 122 2.06 5.89 5.87
N MET A 123 3.36 6.24 5.85
CA MET A 123 4.20 6.20 7.05
C MET A 123 3.66 7.13 8.14
N GLN A 124 3.32 8.37 7.80
CA GLN A 124 2.84 9.37 8.76
C GLN A 124 1.49 8.99 9.38
N ILE A 125 0.53 8.51 8.58
CA ILE A 125 -0.78 8.14 9.13
C ILE A 125 -0.66 6.93 10.08
N LEU A 126 0.18 5.94 9.76
CA LEU A 126 0.36 4.76 10.60
C LEU A 126 1.06 5.12 11.92
N GLN A 127 2.05 6.01 11.88
CA GLN A 127 2.70 6.52 13.08
C GLN A 127 1.75 7.33 13.96
N ALA A 128 0.91 8.19 13.37
CA ALA A 128 -0.08 8.97 14.10
C ALA A 128 -1.15 8.10 14.79
N CYS A 129 -1.49 6.96 14.20
CA CYS A 129 -2.43 5.99 14.78
C CYS A 129 -1.84 5.14 15.91
N ASN A 130 -0.52 4.94 15.96
CA ASN A 130 0.15 4.18 17.02
C ASN A 130 0.51 5.00 18.26
N SER A 131 0.37 6.33 18.21
CA SER A 131 0.65 7.26 19.32
C SER A 131 -0.59 7.61 20.16
N ARG A 132 -1.67 6.84 20.05
CA ARG A 132 -2.93 7.01 20.80
C ARG A 132 -3.27 5.73 21.53
#